data_AF-A0A3M2DG57-F1
#
_entry.id   AF-A0A3M2DG57-F1
#
_cell.length_a   1.000
_cell.length_b   1.000
_cell.length_c   1.000
_cell.angle_alpha   90.00
_cell.angle_beta   90.00
_cell.angle_gamma   90.00
#
_symmetry.space_group_name_H-M   'P 1'
#
loop_
_entity.id
_entity.type
_entity.pdbx_description
1 polymer ?
#
loop_
_entity_poly.entity_id
_entity_poly.type
_entity_poly.pdbx_seq_one_letter_code
_entity_poly.pdbx_strand_id
1 'polypeptide(L)'
;MENRVGFALAAAAAAFVAGGCGGGSKSAKTGGDTQQMGASESSEVRVPRVDPSLCDTEGKKVATFDLNHDNKPDVWKLYKTVDEGGTSLDVLTCKQVDLDHDGRKDYVITYDTNGNKLTEEFDFDFDGRFDARHYFDAKTGRVYLVERDSDYDHKPDIWEKYTKDGVIESVRRDRNADGKPDVWEQYDAGSLTAILWDDDFDGRVDRKDEAKKAKAAPTPAPADGAAPDGAQPGGDEPAPAQDGAPAGDDAATAGQG
;
A
#
# COMPACT_ATOMS: atom_id res chain seq x y z
N MET A 1 -41.98 32.06 -58.48
CA MET A 1 -41.40 30.70 -58.55
C MET A 1 -41.36 30.16 -57.12
N GLU A 2 -42.47 29.82 -56.44
CA GLU A 2 -43.57 28.90 -56.81
C GLU A 2 -43.00 27.53 -57.26
N ASN A 3 -43.37 26.34 -56.79
CA ASN A 3 -44.49 25.79 -56.00
C ASN A 3 -44.01 24.45 -55.39
N ARG A 4 -44.31 24.08 -54.12
CA ARG A 4 -45.49 23.32 -53.60
C ARG A 4 -45.85 22.03 -54.35
N VAL A 5 -45.82 20.87 -53.67
CA VAL A 5 -46.84 19.79 -53.56
C VAL A 5 -46.40 18.88 -52.38
N GLY A 6 -47.20 18.34 -51.45
CA GLY A 6 -48.64 18.31 -51.23
C GLY A 6 -48.95 17.61 -49.89
N PHE A 7 -50.13 17.95 -49.35
CA PHE A 7 -50.73 17.57 -48.07
C PHE A 7 -51.26 16.13 -48.02
N ALA A 8 -51.39 15.59 -46.80
CA ALA A 8 -52.57 14.82 -46.41
C ALA A 8 -52.92 15.09 -44.92
N LEU A 9 -54.15 15.55 -44.71
CA LEU A 9 -54.82 15.78 -43.42
C LEU A 9 -55.27 14.45 -42.79
N ALA A 10 -55.36 14.45 -41.45
CA ALA A 10 -56.54 13.92 -40.76
C ALA A 10 -56.81 14.76 -39.50
N ALA A 11 -58.09 15.07 -39.31
CA ALA A 11 -58.63 16.09 -38.43
C ALA A 11 -59.25 15.51 -37.15
N ALA A 12 -59.86 16.42 -36.37
CA ALA A 12 -60.85 16.25 -35.30
C ALA A 12 -60.26 16.28 -33.87
N ALA A 13 -60.85 16.96 -32.89
CA ALA A 13 -62.01 17.86 -32.84
C ALA A 13 -61.91 18.71 -31.56
N ALA A 14 -62.59 19.85 -31.60
CA ALA A 14 -62.74 20.81 -30.51
C ALA A 14 -63.63 20.31 -29.36
N ALA A 15 -63.45 20.89 -28.17
CA ALA A 15 -64.56 21.47 -27.41
C ALA A 15 -64.08 22.36 -26.26
N PHE A 16 -64.71 23.53 -26.21
CA PHE A 16 -64.66 24.59 -25.20
C PHE A 16 -65.24 24.15 -23.83
N VAL A 17 -64.91 24.87 -22.75
CA VAL A 17 -65.81 25.83 -22.04
C VAL A 17 -65.34 26.08 -20.58
N ALA A 18 -65.17 27.38 -20.29
CA ALA A 18 -65.42 28.18 -19.08
C ALA A 18 -65.09 27.67 -17.66
N GLY A 19 -64.24 28.45 -16.97
CA GLY A 19 -64.68 29.53 -16.06
C GLY A 19 -65.38 29.14 -14.75
N GLY A 20 -64.75 29.45 -13.61
CA GLY A 20 -65.44 29.50 -12.32
C GLY A 20 -64.50 29.71 -11.12
N CYS A 21 -64.64 30.86 -10.46
CA CYS A 21 -63.82 31.36 -9.35
C CYS A 21 -64.33 30.84 -7.98
N GLY A 22 -63.44 30.58 -7.03
CA GLY A 22 -63.80 30.27 -5.63
C GLY A 22 -62.55 30.11 -4.75
N GLY A 23 -62.32 31.07 -3.86
CA GLY A 23 -61.07 31.23 -3.09
C GLY A 23 -60.90 30.35 -1.86
N GLY A 24 -59.69 30.39 -1.29
CA GLY A 24 -59.37 29.79 0.01
C GLY A 24 -57.89 29.47 0.23
N SER A 25 -57.12 30.51 0.53
CA SER A 25 -55.97 30.54 1.46
C SER A 25 -54.99 29.35 1.55
N LYS A 26 -53.73 29.56 1.10
CA LYS A 26 -52.53 29.64 1.96
C LYS A 26 -51.26 29.91 1.14
N SER A 27 -50.42 30.79 1.67
CA SER A 27 -49.14 31.26 1.14
C SER A 27 -48.15 30.16 0.78
N ALA A 28 -47.52 30.30 -0.40
CA ALA A 28 -46.07 30.21 -0.59
C ALA A 28 -45.70 30.71 -2.00
N LYS A 29 -45.29 31.97 -2.08
CA LYS A 29 -44.51 32.60 -3.15
C LYS A 29 -43.31 33.17 -2.38
N THR A 30 -42.06 32.92 -2.71
CA THR A 30 -41.27 33.25 -3.91
C THR A 30 -39.88 32.64 -3.68
N GLY A 31 -39.18 32.05 -4.64
CA GLY A 31 -38.70 32.69 -5.87
C GLY A 31 -37.37 33.40 -5.57
N GLY A 32 -36.27 32.91 -6.14
CA GLY A 32 -34.95 33.53 -5.98
C GLY A 32 -33.84 32.73 -6.64
N ASP A 33 -33.80 32.75 -7.98
CA ASP A 33 -32.56 32.52 -8.73
C ASP A 33 -31.52 33.55 -8.25
N THR A 34 -30.38 33.07 -7.78
CA THR A 34 -29.17 33.87 -7.65
C THR A 34 -28.01 33.00 -8.09
N GLN A 35 -27.49 33.34 -9.26
CA GLN A 35 -26.15 32.98 -9.68
C GLN A 35 -25.17 33.44 -8.59
N GLN A 36 -24.56 32.49 -7.89
CA GLN A 36 -23.35 32.77 -7.13
C GLN A 36 -22.14 32.42 -7.99
N MET A 37 -21.51 33.50 -8.45
CA MET A 37 -20.19 33.58 -9.03
C MET A 37 -19.16 32.76 -8.26
N GLY A 38 -18.20 32.22 -8.99
CA GLY A 38 -17.17 31.31 -8.54
C GLY A 38 -16.57 31.66 -7.18
N ALA A 39 -16.59 30.65 -6.30
CA ALA A 39 -15.58 30.56 -5.26
C ALA A 39 -14.27 30.24 -5.98
N SER A 40 -13.32 31.17 -5.91
CA SER A 40 -11.94 30.87 -6.20
C SER A 40 -11.57 29.63 -5.41
N GLU A 41 -11.07 28.59 -6.10
CA GLU A 41 -10.27 27.58 -5.44
C GLU A 41 -9.06 28.30 -4.86
N SER A 42 -9.17 28.72 -3.60
CA SER A 42 -8.00 28.82 -2.77
C SER A 42 -7.40 27.42 -2.79
N SER A 43 -6.18 27.31 -3.31
CA SER A 43 -5.33 26.15 -3.18
C SER A 43 -5.07 25.92 -1.68
N GLU A 44 -6.08 25.42 -0.97
CA GLU A 44 -5.89 24.83 0.34
C GLU A 44 -4.97 23.66 0.09
N VAL A 45 -3.78 23.72 0.68
CA VAL A 45 -2.82 22.62 0.67
C VAL A 45 -3.56 21.42 1.26
N ARG A 46 -4.01 20.50 0.41
CA ARG A 46 -4.68 19.28 0.86
C ARG A 46 -3.63 18.42 1.55
N VAL A 47 -3.62 18.47 2.88
CA VAL A 47 -2.72 17.63 3.69
C VAL A 47 -3.10 16.16 3.48
N PRO A 48 -2.19 15.32 2.96
CA PRO A 48 -2.44 13.89 2.80
C PRO A 48 -2.77 13.23 4.15
N ARG A 49 -3.64 12.22 4.12
CA ARG A 49 -4.13 11.51 5.32
C ARG A 49 -3.91 10.02 5.16
N VAL A 50 -4.06 9.30 6.28
CA VAL A 50 -4.16 7.83 6.27
C VAL A 50 -5.28 7.38 5.32
N ASP A 51 -5.00 6.39 4.49
CA ASP A 51 -6.00 5.72 3.67
C ASP A 51 -6.66 4.56 4.45
N PRO A 52 -7.96 4.66 4.81
CA PRO A 52 -8.65 3.61 5.57
C PRO A 52 -8.95 2.34 4.75
N SER A 53 -8.78 2.36 3.43
CA SER A 53 -8.88 1.16 2.59
C SER A 53 -7.63 0.27 2.69
N LEU A 54 -6.49 0.85 3.06
CA LEU A 54 -5.20 0.16 3.19
C LEU A 54 -4.88 -0.24 4.63
N CYS A 55 -5.37 0.53 5.60
CA CYS A 55 -5.23 0.22 7.03
C CYS A 55 -6.57 0.40 7.75
N ASP A 56 -6.95 -0.58 8.57
CA ASP A 56 -7.99 -0.35 9.57
C ASP A 56 -7.56 0.80 10.50
N THR A 57 -8.41 1.80 10.69
CA THR A 57 -8.16 2.99 11.54
C THR A 57 -8.92 2.96 12.87
N GLU A 58 -9.83 2.01 13.08
CA GLU A 58 -10.75 2.02 14.22
C GLU A 58 -10.01 1.84 15.55
N GLY A 59 -10.18 2.80 16.46
CA GLY A 59 -9.57 2.76 17.80
C GLY A 59 -8.04 2.86 17.80
N LYS A 60 -7.43 3.34 16.71
CA LYS A 60 -5.97 3.43 16.58
C LYS A 60 -5.46 4.87 16.74
N LYS A 61 -4.29 5.00 17.36
CA LYS A 61 -3.54 6.26 17.43
C LYS A 61 -2.70 6.40 16.17
N VAL A 62 -2.74 7.55 15.52
CA VAL A 62 -1.95 7.84 14.32
C VAL A 62 -0.78 8.74 14.68
N ALA A 63 0.44 8.34 14.31
CA ALA A 63 1.63 9.20 14.32
C ALA A 63 2.04 9.49 12.87
N THR A 64 2.37 10.75 12.59
CA THR A 64 2.72 11.22 11.25
C THR A 64 4.14 11.80 11.24
N PHE A 65 4.86 11.61 10.14
CA PHE A 65 6.22 12.10 9.97
C PHE A 65 6.34 12.73 8.59
N ASP A 66 6.82 13.97 8.57
CA ASP A 66 7.21 14.73 7.39
C ASP A 66 8.73 14.60 7.27
N LEU A 67 9.20 13.85 6.28
CA LEU A 67 10.61 13.51 6.05
C LEU A 67 11.29 14.51 5.11
N ASN A 68 10.53 15.11 4.20
CA ASN A 68 11.05 16.08 3.21
C ASN A 68 10.90 17.56 3.66
N HIS A 69 10.23 17.80 4.78
CA HIS A 69 9.96 19.09 5.41
C HIS A 69 9.07 20.03 4.56
N ASP A 70 8.12 19.49 3.78
CA ASP A 70 7.18 20.29 2.99
C ASP A 70 5.88 20.66 3.75
N ASN A 71 5.78 20.28 5.03
CA ASN A 71 4.60 20.39 5.90
C ASN A 71 3.45 19.44 5.56
N LYS A 72 3.69 18.44 4.72
CA LYS A 72 2.82 17.29 4.53
C LYS A 72 3.50 16.05 5.08
N PRO A 73 2.78 15.15 5.75
CA PRO A 73 3.40 13.91 6.18
C PRO A 73 3.73 13.01 4.97
N ASP A 74 4.83 12.30 5.07
CA ASP A 74 5.27 11.25 4.13
C ASP A 74 5.07 9.85 4.73
N VAL A 75 4.97 9.75 6.06
CA VAL A 75 4.79 8.47 6.78
C VAL A 75 3.67 8.58 7.79
N TRP A 76 2.80 7.57 7.81
CA TRP A 76 1.78 7.38 8.84
C TRP A 76 2.00 6.04 9.55
N LYS A 77 1.98 6.04 10.88
CA LYS A 77 2.05 4.83 11.72
C LYS A 77 0.81 4.74 12.59
N LEU A 78 0.12 3.60 12.55
CA LEU A 78 -1.11 3.35 13.29
C LEU A 78 -0.84 2.36 14.43
N TYR A 79 -1.10 2.80 15.66
CA TYR A 79 -0.87 2.01 16.87
C TYR A 79 -2.19 1.62 17.53
N LYS A 80 -2.28 0.38 17.99
CA LYS A 80 -3.35 -0.09 18.87
C LYS A 80 -2.80 -0.20 20.28
N THR A 81 -3.48 0.41 21.24
CA THR A 81 -3.17 0.19 22.66
C THR A 81 -3.70 -1.18 23.07
N VAL A 82 -2.82 -2.03 23.59
CA VAL A 82 -3.14 -3.34 24.15
C VAL A 82 -2.75 -3.36 25.62
N ASP A 83 -3.61 -3.90 26.47
CA ASP A 83 -3.30 -4.11 27.89
C ASP A 83 -2.79 -5.53 28.09
N GLU A 84 -1.51 -5.65 28.44
CA GLU A 84 -0.87 -6.93 28.71
C GLU A 84 -0.36 -6.93 30.16
N GLY A 85 -0.96 -7.77 31.00
CA GLY A 85 -0.56 -7.89 32.41
C GLY A 85 -0.70 -6.60 33.24
N GLY A 86 -1.62 -5.70 32.86
CA GLY A 86 -1.80 -4.40 33.52
C GLY A 86 -0.87 -3.29 33.03
N THR A 87 -0.05 -3.56 32.00
CA THR A 87 0.73 -2.54 31.29
C THR A 87 0.09 -2.27 29.94
N SER A 88 -0.18 -0.99 29.64
CA SER A 88 -0.66 -0.58 28.32
C SER A 88 0.51 -0.37 27.36
N LEU A 89 0.52 -1.12 26.27
CA LEU A 89 1.52 -1.04 25.20
C LEU A 89 0.87 -0.53 23.92
N ASP A 90 1.52 0.39 23.21
CA ASP A 90 1.12 0.81 21.87
C ASP A 90 1.82 -0.08 20.83
N VAL A 91 1.08 -1.01 20.23
CA VAL A 91 1.59 -1.94 19.19
C VAL A 91 1.33 -1.36 17.81
N LEU A 92 2.36 -1.29 16.97
CA LEU A 92 2.22 -0.88 15.57
C LEU A 92 1.40 -1.93 14.82
N THR A 93 0.31 -1.50 14.17
CA THR A 93 -0.57 -2.38 13.40
C THR A 93 -0.57 -2.07 11.91
N CYS A 94 -0.15 -0.86 11.52
CA CYS A 94 -0.04 -0.48 10.12
C CYS A 94 0.95 0.67 9.94
N LYS A 95 1.69 0.68 8.85
CA LYS A 95 2.49 1.82 8.39
C LYS A 95 2.19 2.07 6.92
N GLN A 96 1.91 3.31 6.56
CA GLN A 96 1.79 3.76 5.17
C GLN A 96 2.89 4.79 4.88
N VAL A 97 3.42 4.78 3.67
CA VAL A 97 4.49 5.67 3.21
C VAL A 97 4.16 6.19 1.83
N ASP A 98 4.40 7.47 1.64
CA ASP A 98 4.33 8.24 0.40
C ASP A 98 5.77 8.64 0.06
N LEU A 99 6.36 7.94 -0.90
CA LEU A 99 7.78 8.01 -1.28
C LEU A 99 8.02 9.09 -2.34
N ASP A 100 7.05 9.34 -3.23
CA ASP A 100 7.16 10.34 -4.29
C ASP A 100 6.48 11.68 -3.95
N HIS A 101 5.77 11.73 -2.82
CA HIS A 101 5.12 12.90 -2.22
C HIS A 101 3.91 13.42 -3.02
N ASP A 102 3.25 12.54 -3.77
CA ASP A 102 2.08 12.89 -4.56
C ASP A 102 0.75 12.79 -3.76
N GLY A 103 0.81 12.25 -2.54
CA GLY A 103 -0.32 12.07 -1.63
C GLY A 103 -0.88 10.64 -1.60
N ARG A 104 -0.53 9.77 -2.55
CA ARG A 104 -0.85 8.34 -2.60
C ARG A 104 0.14 7.55 -1.73
N LYS A 105 -0.05 6.24 -1.59
CA LYS A 105 0.74 5.42 -0.66
C LYS A 105 1.45 4.36 -1.47
N ASP A 106 2.77 4.44 -1.47
CA ASP A 106 3.61 3.61 -2.33
C ASP A 106 4.15 2.39 -1.60
N TYR A 107 4.14 2.46 -0.26
CA TYR A 107 4.51 1.34 0.57
C TYR A 107 3.59 1.24 1.79
N VAL A 108 3.02 0.06 1.96
CA VAL A 108 2.17 -0.26 3.12
C VAL A 108 2.63 -1.56 3.75
N ILE A 109 2.76 -1.55 5.08
CA ILE A 109 2.99 -2.76 5.86
C ILE A 109 1.97 -2.90 6.97
N THR A 110 1.41 -4.09 7.12
CA THR A 110 0.43 -4.44 8.16
C THR A 110 1.02 -5.41 9.17
N TYR A 111 0.52 -5.34 10.40
CA TYR A 111 0.94 -6.20 11.51
C TYR A 111 -0.28 -6.70 12.29
N ASP A 112 -0.15 -7.85 12.93
CA ASP A 112 -1.14 -8.34 13.89
C ASP A 112 -1.06 -7.55 15.22
N THR A 113 -1.95 -7.86 16.15
CA THR A 113 -2.00 -7.18 17.47
C THR A 113 -0.84 -7.54 18.40
N ASN A 114 0.01 -8.50 18.02
CA ASN A 114 1.23 -8.86 18.73
C ASN A 114 2.47 -8.20 18.08
N GLY A 115 2.29 -7.44 17.00
CA GLY A 115 3.37 -6.78 16.27
C GLY A 115 4.07 -7.67 15.24
N ASN A 116 3.50 -8.83 14.90
CA ASN A 116 4.04 -9.68 13.84
C ASN A 116 3.63 -9.15 12.47
N LYS A 117 4.55 -9.08 11.51
CA LYS A 117 4.25 -8.68 10.13
C LYS A 117 3.23 -9.62 9.50
N LEU A 118 2.30 -9.08 8.72
CA LEU A 118 1.30 -9.83 7.96
C LEU A 118 1.48 -9.64 6.46
N THR A 119 1.49 -8.40 5.99
CA THR A 119 1.68 -8.07 4.57
C THR A 119 2.60 -6.87 4.36
N GLU A 120 3.33 -6.86 3.26
CA GLU A 120 3.98 -5.67 2.69
C GLU A 120 3.48 -5.48 1.26
N GLU A 121 3.13 -4.26 0.87
CA GLU A 121 2.61 -3.88 -0.44
C GLU A 121 3.46 -2.73 -1.01
N PHE A 122 3.79 -2.79 -2.29
CA PHE A 122 4.72 -1.88 -2.97
C PHE A 122 4.15 -1.41 -4.31
N ASP A 123 4.18 -0.10 -4.54
CA ASP A 123 3.90 0.57 -5.80
C ASP A 123 5.27 1.07 -6.29
N PHE A 124 5.79 0.43 -7.34
CA PHE A 124 7.14 0.68 -7.85
C PHE A 124 7.15 1.70 -8.97
N ASP A 125 6.04 1.93 -9.65
CA ASP A 125 5.93 2.91 -10.74
C ASP A 125 5.18 4.20 -10.35
N PHE A 126 4.69 4.27 -9.12
CA PHE A 126 3.99 5.39 -8.49
C PHE A 126 2.67 5.75 -9.18
N ASP A 127 1.97 4.76 -9.71
CA ASP A 127 0.69 4.95 -10.38
C ASP A 127 -0.52 4.91 -9.42
N GLY A 128 -0.29 4.66 -8.13
CA GLY A 128 -1.30 4.54 -7.08
C GLY A 128 -1.86 3.13 -6.92
N ARG A 129 -1.25 2.11 -7.51
CA ARG A 129 -1.62 0.69 -7.39
C ARG A 129 -0.40 -0.12 -7.03
N PHE A 130 -0.62 -1.17 -6.25
CA PHE A 130 0.48 -2.00 -5.79
C PHE A 130 0.87 -3.05 -6.82
N ASP A 131 2.13 -3.04 -7.19
CA ASP A 131 2.77 -3.98 -8.12
C ASP A 131 3.31 -5.21 -7.41
N ALA A 132 3.50 -5.17 -6.10
CA ALA A 132 3.91 -6.34 -5.35
C ALA A 132 3.24 -6.43 -3.99
N ARG A 133 3.00 -7.67 -3.56
CA ARG A 133 2.49 -8.00 -2.24
C ARG A 133 3.22 -9.20 -1.67
N HIS A 134 3.84 -9.00 -0.51
CA HIS A 134 4.48 -10.07 0.27
C HIS A 134 3.57 -10.47 1.42
N TYR A 135 3.45 -11.77 1.67
CA TYR A 135 2.70 -12.32 2.81
C TYR A 135 3.64 -13.05 3.77
N PHE A 136 3.49 -12.77 5.06
CA PHE A 136 4.36 -13.25 6.12
C PHE A 136 3.65 -14.24 7.03
N ASP A 137 4.36 -15.29 7.44
CA ASP A 137 3.90 -16.17 8.52
C ASP A 137 4.13 -15.45 9.85
N ALA A 138 3.04 -15.11 10.55
CA ALA A 138 3.10 -14.35 11.79
C ALA A 138 3.91 -15.02 12.91
N LYS A 139 4.14 -16.34 12.85
CA LYS A 139 4.90 -17.06 13.88
C LYS A 139 6.39 -17.07 13.59
N THR A 140 6.78 -17.25 12.32
CA THR A 140 8.20 -17.32 11.93
C THR A 140 8.76 -15.99 11.47
N GLY A 141 7.91 -15.04 11.08
CA GLY A 141 8.28 -13.76 10.47
C GLY A 141 8.81 -13.90 9.04
N ARG A 142 8.73 -15.09 8.43
CA ARG A 142 9.23 -15.34 7.07
C ARG A 142 8.14 -15.15 6.04
N VAL A 143 8.51 -14.70 4.85
CA VAL A 143 7.63 -14.66 3.69
C VAL A 143 7.24 -16.08 3.30
N TYR A 144 5.96 -16.32 3.01
CA TYR A 144 5.46 -17.59 2.47
C TYR A 144 4.88 -17.46 1.06
N LEU A 145 4.50 -16.24 0.64
CA LEU A 145 3.97 -15.94 -0.69
C LEU A 145 4.39 -14.53 -1.12
N VAL A 146 4.79 -14.39 -2.38
CA VAL A 146 4.97 -13.11 -3.07
C VAL A 146 4.10 -13.12 -4.31
N GLU A 147 3.36 -12.04 -4.52
CA GLU A 147 2.62 -11.72 -5.74
C GLU A 147 3.30 -10.50 -6.37
N ARG A 148 3.52 -10.53 -7.68
CA ARG A 148 4.11 -9.43 -8.42
C ARG A 148 3.42 -9.25 -9.77
N ASP A 149 3.07 -8.01 -10.07
CA ASP A 149 2.76 -7.45 -11.37
C ASP A 149 4.07 -6.88 -11.94
N SER A 150 4.56 -7.47 -13.02
CA SER A 150 5.86 -7.18 -13.62
C SER A 150 5.76 -6.34 -14.88
N ASP A 151 4.57 -6.18 -15.44
CA ASP A 151 4.29 -5.37 -16.62
C ASP A 151 3.36 -4.18 -16.36
N TYR A 152 2.96 -3.98 -15.10
CA TYR A 152 2.18 -2.85 -14.59
C TYR A 152 0.77 -2.76 -15.20
N ASP A 153 0.15 -3.92 -15.46
CA ASP A 153 -1.22 -4.02 -16.00
C ASP A 153 -2.32 -4.07 -14.91
N HIS A 154 -1.90 -3.97 -13.65
CA HIS A 154 -2.67 -4.06 -12.41
C HIS A 154 -3.16 -5.46 -12.05
N LYS A 155 -2.55 -6.50 -12.59
CA LYS A 155 -2.78 -7.90 -12.22
C LYS A 155 -1.43 -8.57 -11.96
N PRO A 156 -1.28 -9.27 -10.83
CA PRO A 156 -0.09 -10.09 -10.64
C PRO A 156 0.03 -11.12 -11.77
N ASP A 157 1.21 -11.20 -12.37
CA ASP A 157 1.58 -12.21 -13.36
C ASP A 157 2.65 -13.18 -12.81
N ILE A 158 3.22 -12.90 -11.63
CA ILE A 158 4.21 -13.76 -10.96
C ILE A 158 3.75 -14.10 -9.53
N TRP A 159 3.86 -15.38 -9.18
CA TRP A 159 3.64 -15.87 -7.82
C TRP A 159 4.81 -16.73 -7.36
N GLU A 160 5.41 -16.38 -6.23
CA GLU A 160 6.50 -17.13 -5.61
C GLU A 160 6.04 -17.68 -4.26
N LYS A 161 6.18 -18.99 -4.07
CA LYS A 161 5.81 -19.67 -2.82
C LYS A 161 7.04 -20.17 -2.10
N TYR A 162 7.07 -19.98 -0.79
CA TYR A 162 8.20 -20.33 0.07
C TYR A 162 7.77 -21.34 1.14
N THR A 163 8.70 -22.20 1.53
CA THR A 163 8.53 -23.11 2.67
C THR A 163 8.51 -22.33 3.98
N LYS A 164 8.11 -22.99 5.08
CA LYS A 164 8.14 -22.41 6.43
C LYS A 164 9.53 -21.97 6.89
N ASP A 165 10.58 -22.54 6.30
CA ASP A 165 11.97 -22.20 6.59
C ASP A 165 12.47 -21.04 5.71
N GLY A 166 11.62 -20.48 4.84
CA GLY A 166 11.95 -19.36 3.94
C GLY A 166 12.70 -19.77 2.68
N VAL A 167 12.58 -21.03 2.26
CA VAL A 167 13.23 -21.55 1.06
C VAL A 167 12.23 -21.55 -0.09
N ILE A 168 12.63 -21.10 -1.29
CA ILE A 168 11.75 -21.12 -2.46
C ILE A 168 11.27 -22.55 -2.76
N GLU A 169 9.96 -22.70 -2.96
CA GLU A 169 9.26 -23.97 -3.24
C GLU A 169 8.77 -23.99 -4.70
N SER A 170 8.21 -22.89 -5.19
CA SER A 170 7.72 -22.79 -6.56
C SER A 170 7.62 -21.35 -7.04
N VAL A 171 7.80 -21.14 -8.34
CA VAL A 171 7.45 -19.89 -9.02
C VAL A 171 6.44 -20.20 -10.12
N ARG A 172 5.43 -19.34 -10.27
CA ARG A 172 4.42 -19.43 -11.32
C ARG A 172 4.40 -18.13 -12.11
N ARG A 173 4.23 -18.22 -13.44
CA ARG A 173 4.10 -17.03 -14.30
C ARG A 173 2.95 -17.15 -15.28
N ASP A 174 2.24 -16.05 -15.50
CA ASP A 174 1.27 -15.83 -16.57
C ASP A 174 1.94 -14.98 -17.66
N ARG A 175 2.22 -15.56 -18.82
CA ARG A 175 2.90 -14.87 -19.94
C ARG A 175 1.91 -14.16 -20.87
N ASN A 176 0.61 -14.41 -20.74
CA ASN A 176 -0.40 -13.92 -21.69
C ASN A 176 -1.45 -12.99 -21.06
N ALA A 177 -1.33 -12.70 -19.76
CA ALA A 177 -2.17 -11.82 -18.97
C ALA A 177 -3.66 -12.25 -18.92
N ASP A 178 -3.93 -13.55 -19.01
CA ASP A 178 -5.29 -14.11 -18.90
C ASP A 178 -5.74 -14.42 -17.45
N GLY A 179 -4.84 -14.20 -16.49
CA GLY A 179 -5.03 -14.45 -15.07
C GLY A 179 -4.74 -15.89 -14.64
N LYS A 180 -4.20 -16.75 -15.53
CA LYS A 180 -3.83 -18.12 -15.23
C LYS A 180 -2.35 -18.32 -15.54
N PRO A 181 -1.58 -18.89 -14.60
CA PRO A 181 -0.21 -19.25 -14.89
C PRO A 181 -0.14 -20.26 -16.03
N ASP A 182 0.88 -20.12 -16.86
CA ASP A 182 1.22 -21.01 -17.98
C ASP A 182 2.69 -21.47 -17.91
N VAL A 183 3.44 -20.98 -16.91
CA VAL A 183 4.76 -21.50 -16.52
C VAL A 183 4.77 -21.84 -15.04
N TRP A 184 5.31 -23.01 -14.70
CA TRP A 184 5.51 -23.43 -13.31
C TRP A 184 6.92 -23.95 -13.10
N GLU A 185 7.69 -23.27 -12.25
CA GLU A 185 8.98 -23.72 -11.77
C GLU A 185 8.82 -24.42 -10.41
N GLN A 186 9.51 -25.56 -10.25
CA GLN A 186 9.49 -26.36 -9.02
C GLN A 186 10.89 -26.45 -8.42
N TYR A 187 10.97 -26.24 -7.12
CA TYR A 187 12.23 -26.24 -6.38
C TYR A 187 12.23 -27.30 -5.26
N ASP A 188 13.38 -27.94 -5.07
CA ASP A 188 13.65 -28.83 -3.93
C ASP A 188 14.84 -28.27 -3.15
N ALA A 189 14.63 -27.99 -1.86
CA ALA A 189 15.61 -27.31 -1.01
C ALA A 189 16.26 -26.07 -1.67
N GLY A 190 15.46 -25.29 -2.41
CA GLY A 190 15.90 -24.07 -3.11
C GLY A 190 16.62 -24.31 -4.44
N SER A 191 16.80 -25.56 -4.86
CA SER A 191 17.37 -25.90 -6.16
C SER A 191 16.26 -26.19 -7.18
N LEU A 192 16.33 -25.58 -8.35
CA LEU A 192 15.38 -25.83 -9.44
C LEU A 192 15.43 -27.30 -9.85
N THR A 193 14.27 -27.94 -9.94
CA THR A 193 14.13 -29.36 -10.31
C THR A 193 13.40 -29.56 -11.63
N ALA A 194 12.39 -28.73 -11.92
CA ALA A 194 11.64 -28.80 -13.16
C ALA A 194 11.00 -27.46 -13.51
N ILE A 195 10.78 -27.24 -14.81
CA ILE A 195 9.92 -26.19 -15.34
C ILE A 195 8.83 -26.86 -16.19
N LEU A 196 7.58 -26.53 -15.94
CA LEU A 196 6.42 -26.99 -16.69
C LEU A 196 5.88 -25.81 -17.51
N TRP A 197 5.43 -26.10 -18.73
CA TRP A 197 4.96 -25.12 -19.70
C TRP A 197 3.61 -25.54 -20.25
N ASP A 198 2.67 -24.60 -20.28
CA ASP A 198 1.47 -24.58 -21.12
C ASP A 198 1.79 -23.58 -22.25
N ASP A 199 2.19 -24.09 -23.41
CA ASP A 199 2.68 -23.27 -24.52
C ASP A 199 1.54 -22.82 -25.45
N ASP A 200 0.39 -23.49 -25.43
CA ASP A 200 -0.80 -23.14 -26.20
C ASP A 200 -1.93 -22.47 -25.40
N PHE A 201 -1.74 -22.33 -24.08
CA PHE A 201 -2.62 -21.66 -23.13
C PHE A 201 -4.00 -22.31 -22.97
N ASP A 202 -4.08 -23.63 -23.14
CA ASP A 202 -5.33 -24.40 -22.98
C ASP A 202 -5.64 -24.81 -21.52
N GLY A 203 -4.74 -24.48 -20.59
CA GLY A 203 -4.80 -24.81 -19.16
C GLY A 203 -4.17 -26.17 -18.83
N ARG A 204 -3.41 -26.78 -19.74
CA ARG A 204 -2.73 -28.06 -19.56
C ARG A 204 -1.25 -27.93 -19.87
N VAL A 205 -0.46 -28.75 -19.20
CA VAL A 205 0.99 -28.76 -19.40
C VAL A 205 1.33 -29.52 -20.69
N ASP A 206 2.00 -28.85 -21.61
CA ASP A 206 2.52 -29.39 -22.87
C ASP A 206 3.92 -29.96 -22.74
N ARG A 207 4.80 -29.24 -22.01
CA ARG A 207 6.21 -29.60 -21.87
C ARG A 207 6.64 -29.56 -20.41
N LYS A 208 7.49 -30.50 -20.03
CA LYS A 208 8.25 -30.49 -18.78
C LYS A 208 9.74 -30.56 -19.09
N ASP A 209 10.48 -29.55 -18.66
CA ASP A 209 11.92 -29.49 -18.72
C ASP A 209 12.49 -29.83 -17.34
N GLU A 210 13.18 -30.96 -17.22
CA GLU A 210 13.87 -31.30 -15.97
C GLU A 210 15.19 -30.51 -15.88
N ALA A 211 15.42 -29.90 -14.73
CA ALA A 211 16.68 -29.24 -14.45
C ALA A 211 17.79 -30.31 -14.44
N LYS A 212 18.69 -30.26 -15.43
CA LYS A 212 19.93 -31.04 -15.38
C LYS A 212 20.64 -30.61 -14.10
N LYS A 213 20.95 -31.55 -13.19
CA LYS A 213 21.63 -31.29 -11.91
C LYS A 213 22.77 -30.29 -12.10
N ALA A 214 22.49 -29.02 -11.88
CA ALA A 214 23.48 -27.98 -11.83
C ALA A 214 24.04 -28.02 -10.41
N LYS A 215 25.37 -28.00 -10.27
CA LYS A 215 25.99 -27.74 -8.96
C LYS A 215 25.37 -26.45 -8.43
N ALA A 216 24.82 -26.52 -7.21
CA ALA A 216 24.10 -25.47 -6.52
C ALA A 216 24.58 -24.06 -6.94
N ALA A 217 23.73 -23.35 -7.68
CA ALA A 217 23.86 -21.90 -7.75
C ALA A 217 23.47 -21.38 -6.36
N PRO A 218 24.21 -20.41 -5.80
CA PRO A 218 23.80 -19.78 -4.56
C PRO A 218 22.42 -19.16 -4.81
N THR A 219 21.47 -19.51 -3.95
CA THR A 219 20.19 -18.84 -3.81
C THR A 219 20.47 -17.33 -3.76
N PRO A 220 19.78 -16.48 -4.55
CA PRO A 220 19.73 -15.07 -4.17
C PRO A 220 19.19 -15.05 -2.73
N ALA A 221 19.92 -14.34 -1.86
CA ALA A 221 19.45 -14.11 -0.51
C ALA A 221 18.00 -13.59 -0.58
N PRO A 222 17.10 -13.99 0.33
CA PRO A 222 15.86 -13.24 0.47
C PRO A 222 16.26 -11.78 0.59
N ALA A 223 15.63 -10.92 -0.22
CA ALA A 223 15.73 -9.49 -0.03
C ALA A 223 15.11 -9.20 1.34
N ASP A 224 15.91 -9.35 2.39
CA ASP A 224 15.71 -8.61 3.61
C ASP A 224 15.62 -7.16 3.13
N GLY A 225 14.44 -6.57 3.26
CA GLY A 225 14.16 -5.17 2.92
C GLY A 225 14.94 -4.22 3.82
N ALA A 226 16.27 -4.28 3.74
CA ALA A 226 17.15 -3.22 4.15
C ALA A 226 16.93 -2.08 3.15
N ALA A 227 16.25 -1.05 3.63
CA ALA A 227 16.29 0.27 3.00
C ALA A 227 17.75 0.63 2.66
N PRO A 228 18.01 1.35 1.56
CA PRO A 228 19.37 1.81 1.27
C PRO A 228 19.82 2.71 2.42
N ASP A 229 20.89 2.29 3.11
CA ASP A 229 21.60 3.11 4.07
C ASP A 229 22.02 4.40 3.36
N GLY A 230 21.37 5.50 3.78
CA GLY A 230 21.71 6.84 3.36
C GLY A 230 23.17 7.12 3.67
N ALA A 231 23.87 7.61 2.65
CA ALA A 231 25.20 8.18 2.78
C ALA A 231 25.26 9.16 3.96
N GLN A 232 26.12 8.87 4.93
CA GLN A 232 26.44 9.80 6.01
C GLN A 232 27.33 10.93 5.47
N PRO A 233 26.92 12.21 5.48
CA PRO A 233 27.85 13.30 5.28
C PRO A 233 28.65 13.50 6.57
N GLY A 234 29.97 13.63 6.41
CA GLY A 234 30.88 13.93 7.51
C GLY A 234 30.53 15.25 8.20
N GLY A 235 30.65 15.24 9.53
CA GLY A 235 30.61 16.43 10.37
C GLY A 235 31.47 16.17 11.60
N ASP A 236 32.56 16.91 11.70
CA ASP A 236 33.39 17.04 12.89
C ASP A 236 32.56 17.46 14.12
N GLU A 237 32.73 16.80 15.26
CA GLU A 237 32.37 17.38 16.56
C GLU A 237 33.40 16.95 17.64
N PRO A 238 33.81 17.86 18.57
CA PRO A 238 35.04 17.73 19.34
C PRO A 238 34.87 16.93 20.64
N ALA A 239 36.02 16.48 21.17
CA ALA A 239 36.13 15.65 22.36
C ALA A 239 35.66 16.34 23.66
N PRO A 240 35.02 15.61 24.60
CA PRO A 240 34.70 16.14 25.92
C PRO A 240 35.86 15.98 26.91
N ALA A 241 36.09 17.04 27.69
CA ALA A 241 36.96 17.08 28.85
C ALA A 241 36.41 16.19 29.98
N GLN A 242 37.30 15.48 30.67
CA GLN A 242 36.99 14.71 31.87
C GLN A 242 37.43 15.48 33.12
N ASP A 243 36.46 15.94 33.89
CA ASP A 243 36.65 16.42 35.26
C ASP A 243 36.72 15.22 36.22
N GLY A 244 37.81 15.16 36.99
CA GLY A 244 38.09 14.10 37.96
C GLY A 244 37.27 14.22 39.25
N ALA A 245 36.86 13.05 39.74
CA ALA A 245 36.07 12.81 40.95
C ALA A 245 36.81 13.16 42.27
N PRO A 246 36.07 13.34 43.39
CA PRO A 246 36.62 13.67 44.70
C PRO A 246 37.03 12.44 45.54
N ALA A 247 37.77 12.77 46.61
CA ALA A 247 38.50 11.91 47.53
C ALA A 247 37.67 11.17 48.60
N GLY A 248 38.34 10.20 49.24
CA GLY A 248 38.04 9.62 50.57
C GLY A 248 38.09 8.08 50.53
N ASP A 249 38.73 7.32 51.43
CA ASP A 249 39.49 7.60 52.66
C ASP A 249 40.34 6.35 53.01
N ASP A 250 41.44 6.61 53.74
CA ASP A 250 42.04 5.82 54.82
C ASP A 250 42.29 4.30 54.72
N ALA A 251 43.57 3.90 54.87
CA ALA A 251 44.14 3.56 56.20
C ALA A 251 45.40 2.68 56.10
N ALA A 252 46.39 3.00 56.94
CA ALA A 252 47.37 2.11 57.58
C ALA A 252 48.41 1.40 56.67
N THR A 253 49.71 1.26 56.98
CA THR A 253 50.50 1.40 58.20
C THR A 253 51.99 1.21 57.84
N ALA A 254 52.86 1.89 58.59
CA ALA A 254 54.19 1.45 59.05
C ALA A 254 55.35 1.18 58.06
N GLY A 255 56.49 1.81 58.35
CA GLY A 255 57.74 1.05 58.52
C GLY A 255 58.97 1.47 57.71
N GLN A 256 59.73 2.42 58.29
CA GLN A 256 61.19 2.43 58.46
C GLN A 256 62.14 2.19 57.26
N GLY A 257 63.07 3.14 57.11
CA GLY A 257 64.30 3.03 56.33
C GLY A 257 64.95 4.39 56.14
#